data_AF-A0A417J7P0-F1
#
_entry.id   AF-A0A417J7P0-F1
#
_cell.length_a   1.000
_cell.length_b   1.000
_cell.length_c   1.000
_cell.angle_alpha   90.00
_cell.angle_beta   90.00
_cell.angle_gamma   90.00
#
_symmetry.space_group_name_H-M   'P 1'
#
loop_
_entity.id
_entity.type
_entity.pdbx_description
1 polymer ?
#
loop_
_entity_poly.entity_id
_entity_poly.type
_entity_poly.pdbx_seq_one_letter_code
_entity_poly.pdbx_strand_id
1 'polypeptide(L)' 'MTFEIDSTVYIVESNRIVREATVVKRSGDFYIIRFGTDGGIQVRGSRLFASEEDAQASIHKEKNNKTVHRSPYDYYH' A
#
# COMPACT_ATOMS: atom_id res chain seq x y z
N MET A 1 12.05 -3.88 5.91
CA MET A 1 12.29 -4.32 4.51
C MET A 1 12.89 -3.16 3.74
N THR A 2 13.86 -3.45 2.88
CA THR A 2 14.49 -2.45 2.02
C THR A 2 14.38 -2.93 0.58
N PHE A 3 14.04 -2.03 -0.33
CA PHE A 3 13.88 -2.36 -1.75
C PHE A 3 15.07 -1.79 -2.53
N GLU A 4 15.58 -2.59 -3.47
CA GLU A 4 16.70 -2.20 -4.32
C GLU A 4 16.20 -1.41 -5.53
N ILE A 5 17.07 -0.58 -6.10
CA ILE A 5 16.77 0.14 -7.34
C ILE A 5 16.60 -0.89 -8.47
N ASP A 6 15.69 -0.62 -9.40
CA ASP A 6 15.27 -1.49 -10.50
C ASP A 6 14.60 -2.81 -10.08
N SER A 7 14.24 -2.96 -8.79
CA SER A 7 13.42 -4.08 -8.33
C SER A 7 11.92 -3.82 -8.54
N THR A 8 11.19 -4.90 -8.87
CA THR A 8 9.73 -4.91 -8.92
C THR A 8 9.17 -4.94 -7.50
N VAL A 9 8.19 -4.07 -7.24
CA VAL A 9 7.49 -3.92 -5.97
C VAL A 9 6.00 -3.76 -6.22
N TYR A 10 5.20 -4.05 -5.20
CA TYR A 10 3.75 -3.91 -5.26
C TYR A 10 3.28 -2.82 -4.30
N ILE A 11 2.28 -2.05 -4.72
CA ILE A 11 1.63 -1.04 -3.87
C ILE A 11 0.11 -1.20 -3.94
N VAL A 12 -0.55 -0.85 -2.85
CA VAL A 12 -2.00 -0.78 -2.80
C VAL A 12 -2.46 0.66 -3.07
N GLU A 13 -3.22 0.84 -4.14
CA GLU A 13 -3.87 2.10 -4.48
C GLU A 13 -5.30 2.15 -3.90
N SER A 14 -5.64 3.27 -3.26
CA SER A 14 -6.96 3.52 -2.66
C SER A 14 -7.45 2.42 -1.70
N ASN A 15 -6.54 1.65 -1.09
CA ASN A 15 -6.83 0.47 -0.26
C ASN A 15 -7.73 -0.57 -0.95
N ARG A 16 -7.68 -0.66 -2.28
CA ARG A 16 -8.58 -1.51 -3.08
C ARG A 16 -7.91 -2.29 -4.20
N ILE A 17 -6.87 -1.72 -4.81
CA ILE A 17 -6.26 -2.27 -6.03
C ILE A 17 -4.78 -2.46 -5.76
N VAL A 18 -4.26 -3.65 -6.05
CA VAL A 18 -2.80 -3.90 -6.04
C VAL A 18 -2.25 -3.53 -7.42
N ARG A 19 -1.13 -2.80 -7.44
CA ARG A 19 -0.46 -2.38 -8.66
C ARG A 19 1.03 -2.67 -8.59
N GLU A 20 1.56 -3.23 -9.67
CA GLU A 20 2.99 -3.44 -9.86
C GLU A 20 3.71 -2.11 -10.19
N ALA A 21 4.89 -1.92 -9.62
CA ALA A 21 5.75 -0.76 -9.88
C ALA A 21 7.23 -1.14 -9.81
N THR A 22 8.09 -0.30 -10.35
CA THR A 22 9.55 -0.46 -10.28
C THR A 22 10.18 0.65 -9.45
N VAL A 23 11.14 0.31 -8.60
CA VAL A 23 11.88 1.31 -7.80
C VAL A 23 12.89 2.04 -8.66
N VAL A 24 12.72 3.35 -8.81
CA VAL A 24 13.64 4.21 -9.60
C VAL A 24 14.72 4.82 -8.71
N LYS A 25 14.38 5.15 -7.47
CA LYS A 25 15.32 5.77 -6.53
C LYS A 25 14.93 5.47 -5.09
N ARG A 26 15.94 5.30 -4.24
CA ARG A 26 15.79 5.19 -2.79
C ARG A 26 16.49 6.34 -2.09
N SER A 27 15.85 6.88 -1.06
CA SER A 27 16.39 7.91 -0.18
C SER A 27 15.92 7.65 1.25
N GLY A 28 16.73 6.93 2.02
CA GLY A 28 16.35 6.45 3.36
C GLY A 28 15.11 5.56 3.29
N ASP A 29 14.03 6.01 3.92
CA ASP A 29 12.72 5.33 3.96
C ASP A 29 11.78 5.72 2.81
N PHE A 30 12.19 6.66 1.97
CA PHE A 30 11.41 7.12 0.82
C PHE A 30 11.89 6.46 -0.47
N TYR A 31 10.93 6.07 -1.29
CA TYR A 31 11.13 5.39 -2.56
C TYR A 31 10.38 6.15 -3.65
N ILE A 32 11.04 6.40 -4.77
CA ILE A 32 10.38 6.85 -5.99
C ILE A 32 10.10 5.60 -6.81
N ILE A 33 8.83 5.32 -7.04
CA ILE A 33 8.38 4.18 -7.84
C ILE A 33 7.76 4.66 -9.15
N ARG A 34 7.84 3.84 -10.20
CA ARG A 34 7.25 4.11 -11.51
C ARG A 34 6.33 2.97 -11.92
N PHE A 35 5.18 3.32 -12.51
CA PHE A 35 4.18 2.36 -12.94
C PHE A 35 4.32 2.07 -14.44
N GLY A 36 5.13 1.08 -14.83
CA GLY A 36 5.34 0.76 -16.26
C GLY A 36 5.74 1.98 -17.09
N THR A 37 4.96 2.30 -18.13
CA THR A 37 5.18 3.49 -18.97
C THR A 37 4.62 4.80 -18.40
N ASP A 38 3.80 4.72 -17.35
CA ASP A 38 3.14 5.89 -16.73
C ASP A 38 4.13 6.69 -15.85
N GLY A 39 3.57 7.69 -15.17
CA GLY A 39 4.26 8.50 -14.17
C GLY A 39 4.75 7.69 -12.95
N GLY A 40 5.42 8.42 -12.05
CA GLY A 40 5.92 7.87 -10.80
C GLY A 40 5.52 8.71 -9.60
N ILE A 41 5.52 8.09 -8.43
CA ILE A 41 5.20 8.74 -7.16
C ILE A 41 6.28 8.45 -6.13
N GLN A 42 6.43 9.35 -5.17
CA GLN A 42 7.25 9.12 -3.99
C GLN A 42 6.38 8.57 -2.86
N VAL A 43 6.82 7.46 -2.26
CA VAL A 43 6.13 6.79 -1.15
C VAL A 43 7.10 6.37 -0.06
N ARG A 44 6.56 6.06 1.12
CA ARG A 44 7.32 5.40 2.18
C ARG A 44 7.43 3.90 1.92
N GLY A 45 8.54 3.30 2.37
CA GLY A 45 8.77 1.86 2.25
C GLY A 45 7.70 1.00 2.91
N SER A 46 7.01 1.50 3.94
CA SER A 46 5.89 0.80 4.59
C SER A 46 4.66 0.62 3.70
N ARG A 47 4.59 1.32 2.54
CA ARG A 47 3.51 1.17 1.55
C ARG A 47 3.87 0.21 0.42
N LEU A 48 5.11 -0.29 0.40
CA LEU A 48 5.60 -1.20 -0.62
C LEU A 48 5.61 -2.63 -0.08
N PHE A 49 5.25 -3.56 -0.95
CA PHE A 49 5.20 -5.00 -0.67
C PHE A 49 6.11 -5.72 -1.65
N ALA A 50 6.72 -6.82 -1.20
CA ALA A 50 7.61 -7.63 -2.02
C ALA A 50 6.83 -8.58 -2.96
N SER A 51 5.59 -8.93 -2.60
CA SER A 51 4.71 -9.81 -3.37
C SER A 51 3.31 -9.20 -3.52
N GLU A 52 2.64 -9.54 -4.61
CA GLU A 52 1.23 -9.20 -4.86
C GLU A 52 0.32 -9.79 -3.77
N GLU A 53 0.61 -11.01 -3.32
CA GLU A 53 -0.16 -11.72 -2.30
C GLU A 53 -0.14 -10.98 -0.96
N ASP A 54 1.03 -10.47 -0.56
CA ASP A 54 1.19 -9.68 0.66
C ASP A 54 0.40 -8.36 0.60
N ALA A 55 0.42 -7.69 -0.55
CA ALA A 55 -0.36 -6.48 -0.78
C ALA A 55 -1.87 -6.77 -0.73
N GLN A 56 -2.31 -7.90 -1.30
CA GLN A 56 -3.71 -8.31 -1.27
C GLN A 56 -4.16 -8.67 0.15
N ALA A 57 -3.31 -9.32 0.94
CA ALA A 57 -3.57 -9.64 2.34
C ALA A 57 -3.69 -8.36 3.19
N SER A 58 -2.92 -7.31 2.90
CA SER A 58 -2.99 -6.05 3.63
C SER A 58 -4.36 -5.37 3.48
N ILE A 59 -4.98 -5.45 2.30
CA ILE A 59 -6.33 -4.93 2.04
C ILE A 59 -7.37 -5.64 2.91
N HIS A 60 -7.28 -6.98 3.00
CA HIS A 60 -8.23 -7.79 3.78
C HIS A 60 -8.12 -7.50 5.28
N LYS A 61 -6.90 -7.30 5.79
CA LYS A 61 -6.68 -6.97 7.20
C LYS A 61 -7.33 -5.64 7.60
N GLU A 62 -7.28 -4.61 6.75
CA GLU A 62 -7.92 -3.34 7.04
C GLU A 62 -9.45 -3.42 7.08
N LYS A 63 -10.07 -4.23 6.21
CA LYS A 63 -11.54 -4.43 6.24
C LYS A 63 -12.01 -4.96 7.58
N ASN A 64 -11.22 -5.82 8.23
CA ASN A 64 -11.55 -6.45 9.51
C ASN A 64 -11.31 -5.52 10.72
N ASN A 65 -10.43 -4.52 10.59
CA ASN A 65 -10.07 -3.59 11.68
C ASN A 65 -10.92 -2.32 11.73
N LYS A 66 -12.00 -2.23 10.95
CA LYS A 66 -12.93 -1.11 11.08
C LYS A 66 -13.59 -1.19 12.45
N THR A 67 -13.20 -0.28 13.35
CA THR A 67 -13.97 0.00 14.55
C THR A 67 -15.39 0.29 14.09
N VAL A 68 -16.34 -0.52 14.54
CA VAL A 68 -17.77 -0.29 14.28
C VAL A 68 -18.05 1.12 14.79
N HIS A 69 -18.25 2.05 13.86
CA HIS A 69 -18.65 3.41 14.20
C HIS A 69 -20.05 3.27 14.78
N ARG A 70 -20.16 3.23 16.11
CA ARG A 70 -21.45 3.12 16.79
C ARG A 70 -22.27 4.32 16.36
N SER A 71 -23.46 4.05 15.85
CA SER A 71 -24.40 5.12 15.52
C SER A 71 -24.72 5.86 16.82
N PRO A 72 -24.82 7.20 16.81
CA PRO A 72 -25.27 7.97 17.97
C PRO A 72 -26.64 7.52 18.53
N TYR A 73 -27.40 6.74 17.75
CA TYR A 73 -28.68 6.17 18.15
C TYR A 73 -28.58 4.78 18.82
N ASP A 74 -27.40 4.16 18.86
CA ASP A 74 -27.20 2.83 19.48
C ASP A 74 -27.24 2.88 21.04
N TYR A 75 -27.50 4.04 21.65
CA TYR A 75 -27.48 4.25 23.10
C TYR A 75 -28.83 4.12 23.81
N TYR A 76 -29.95 3.91 23.10
CA TYR A 76 -31.28 3.82 23.69
C TYR A 76 -31.82 2.38 23.67
N HIS A 77 -31.44 1.57 24.68
CA HIS A 77 -32.02 0.26 25.00
C HIS A 77 -32.13 0.08 26.51
#